data_AF-A0A7X8WSW8-F1
#
_entry.id   AF-A0A7X8WSW8-F1
#
_cell.length_a   1.000
_cell.length_b   1.000
_cell.length_c   1.000
_cell.angle_alpha   90.00
_cell.angle_beta   90.00
_cell.angle_gamma   90.00
#
_symmetry.space_group_name_H-M   'P 1'
#
loop_
_entity.id
_entity.type
_entity.pdbx_description
1 polymer ?
#
loop_
_entity_poly.entity_id
_entity_poly.type
_entity_poly.pdbx_seq_one_letter_code
_entity_poly.pdbx_strand_id
1 'polypeptide(L)'
;MKRRQKIIFLTMLLIMALLTGCVGTDTKETDPSQPDISEIDFSDVDFSTSVFKHVTNGGVTDNDILPYNVDVITGATMTVEGPAVVTSIPLSVRELENRNAGLVRGVYEDSSGARIYEGMDLAYLLYEMTDGDNGIFLTDKAYQVELKNHNRVHVATFTLDEILKASADGRPVLLAYGVGTLDGKHAAPFVFDAVGEGEHSLGYVPDLDNEDGCIRLVYDMNKLGVSAGGETFTNVAYIYVSEETEPGFKHTEAESFDVSRYTDYIVTFRGAGLGYEIDLTVRQLEDLVVHDSDGIIPGGIGYADDYSLANNAYWYVNSFEGLDLYKLLMYLGMDSAEDMGLQKARTTLVHFIAADGVPSNETFSVDTLASPDVFGFYNRNAADHGDGSYVPTNADLEDTGYPVLLAYGVNNYPYTIQKTDPAYVSGLSNSGGP
;
A
#
# COMPACT_ATOMS: atom_id res chain seq x y z
N MET A 1 -19.70 31.38 -15.75
CA MET A 1 -18.26 31.33 -16.14
C MET A 1 -17.50 30.66 -15.01
N LYS A 2 -17.07 29.42 -15.24
CA LYS A 2 -16.71 28.44 -14.21
C LYS A 2 -15.19 28.40 -13.97
N ARG A 3 -14.80 28.07 -12.74
CA ARG A 3 -13.44 28.01 -12.16
C ARG A 3 -12.34 27.46 -13.10
N ARG A 4 -12.68 26.54 -14.01
CA ARG A 4 -11.81 26.04 -15.11
C ARG A 4 -11.18 27.14 -15.98
N GLN A 5 -11.90 28.22 -16.31
CA GLN A 5 -11.34 29.32 -17.11
C GLN A 5 -10.35 30.19 -16.30
N LYS A 6 -10.46 30.23 -14.97
CA LYS A 6 -9.51 30.97 -14.12
C LYS A 6 -8.19 30.22 -13.93
N ILE A 7 -8.24 28.89 -13.83
CA ILE A 7 -7.05 28.05 -13.69
C ILE A 7 -6.22 28.11 -14.99
N ILE A 8 -6.84 27.92 -16.15
CA ILE A 8 -6.15 28.00 -17.46
C ILE A 8 -5.51 29.38 -17.68
N PHE A 9 -6.16 30.47 -17.25
CA PHE A 9 -5.62 31.83 -17.40
C PHE A 9 -4.45 32.11 -16.44
N LEU A 10 -4.43 31.48 -15.26
CA LEU A 10 -3.35 31.62 -14.28
C LEU A 10 -2.12 30.80 -14.70
N THR A 11 -2.32 29.59 -15.25
CA THR A 11 -1.23 28.75 -15.80
C THR A 11 -0.54 29.44 -16.97
N MET A 12 -1.31 30.12 -17.84
CA MET A 12 -0.74 30.84 -18.98
C MET A 12 0.05 32.09 -18.57
N LEU A 13 -0.32 32.77 -17.48
CA LEU A 13 0.40 33.93 -16.97
C LEU A 13 1.73 33.56 -16.29
N LEU A 14 1.77 32.38 -15.63
CA LEU A 14 2.98 31.87 -14.97
C LEU A 14 4.05 31.46 -16.00
N ILE A 15 3.63 30.81 -17.10
CA ILE A 15 4.51 30.43 -18.21
C ILE A 15 5.10 31.68 -18.90
N MET A 16 4.34 32.78 -18.99
CA MET A 16 4.84 34.01 -19.59
C MET A 16 5.81 34.80 -18.70
N ALA A 17 5.71 34.65 -17.37
CA ALA A 17 6.63 35.29 -16.43
C ALA A 17 8.00 34.57 -16.34
N LEU A 18 8.02 33.25 -16.51
CA LEU A 18 9.22 32.41 -16.50
C LEU A 18 10.13 32.61 -17.74
N LEU A 19 9.58 33.07 -18.87
CA LEU A 19 10.36 33.35 -20.08
C LEU A 19 11.17 34.66 -20.02
N THR A 20 11.04 35.48 -18.97
CA THR A 20 11.68 36.80 -18.89
C THR A 20 12.67 36.99 -17.73
N GLY A 21 12.88 35.99 -16.88
CA GLY A 21 13.74 36.15 -15.70
C GLY A 21 14.68 34.97 -15.48
N CYS A 22 15.96 35.22 -15.74
CA CYS A 22 17.15 34.64 -15.11
C CYS A 22 18.12 33.96 -16.08
N VAL A 23 18.90 34.79 -16.78
CA VAL A 23 20.27 34.45 -17.16
C VAL A 23 21.15 34.81 -15.96
N GLY A 24 21.51 33.81 -15.16
CA GLY A 24 22.50 33.90 -14.09
C GLY A 24 23.54 32.82 -14.30
N THR A 25 24.72 33.21 -14.75
CA THR A 25 25.87 32.31 -14.95
C THR A 25 26.59 32.08 -13.62
N ASP A 26 26.32 30.96 -12.96
CA ASP A 26 27.15 30.48 -11.85
C ASP A 26 28.05 29.35 -12.35
N THR A 27 29.31 29.69 -12.64
CA THR A 27 30.36 28.73 -12.93
C THR A 27 30.87 28.14 -11.61
N LYS A 28 30.41 26.94 -11.25
CA LYS A 28 31.08 26.09 -10.26
C LYS A 28 32.14 25.26 -10.97
N GLU A 29 33.39 25.35 -10.50
CA GLU A 29 34.49 24.48 -10.88
C GLU A 29 34.12 23.02 -10.54
N THR A 30 33.97 22.19 -11.58
CA THR A 30 33.73 20.74 -11.46
C THR A 30 35.06 20.00 -11.35
N ASP A 31 35.12 19.01 -10.46
CA ASP A 31 36.21 18.04 -10.39
C ASP A 31 36.28 17.26 -11.72
N PRO A 32 37.39 17.31 -12.47
CA PRO A 32 37.49 16.70 -13.80
C PRO A 32 37.44 15.16 -13.81
N SER A 33 37.29 14.51 -12.65
CA SER A 33 37.18 13.05 -12.51
C SER A 33 35.75 12.53 -12.30
N GLN A 34 34.76 13.40 -12.04
CA GLN A 34 33.36 13.02 -12.02
C GLN A 34 32.70 13.40 -13.36
N PRO A 35 31.98 12.47 -14.03
CA PRO A 35 31.22 12.82 -15.22
C PRO A 35 30.22 13.92 -14.85
N ASP A 36 30.18 14.98 -15.66
CA ASP A 36 29.18 16.03 -15.49
C ASP A 36 27.81 15.44 -15.82
N ILE A 37 27.09 15.04 -14.78
CA ILE A 37 25.76 14.43 -14.87
C ILE A 37 24.74 15.35 -15.56
N SER A 38 25.04 16.64 -15.73
CA SER A 38 24.19 17.61 -16.43
C SER A 38 24.28 17.55 -17.96
N GLU A 39 25.21 16.77 -18.53
CA GLU A 39 25.39 16.64 -19.99
C GLU A 39 24.66 15.44 -20.63
N ILE A 40 24.03 14.55 -19.85
CA ILE A 40 23.32 13.39 -20.42
C ILE A 40 21.93 13.83 -20.91
N ASP A 41 21.76 13.84 -22.23
CA ASP A 41 20.50 14.19 -22.89
C ASP A 41 19.58 12.97 -23.06
N PHE A 42 18.36 13.08 -22.53
CA PHE A 42 17.32 12.06 -22.63
C PHE A 42 16.11 12.49 -23.48
N SER A 43 16.21 13.59 -24.22
CA SER A 43 15.07 14.18 -24.96
C SER A 43 14.57 13.32 -26.14
N ASP A 44 15.44 12.49 -26.73
CA ASP A 44 15.15 11.65 -27.90
C ASP A 44 15.04 10.15 -27.57
N VAL A 45 14.72 9.79 -26.31
CA VAL A 45 14.61 8.38 -25.91
C VAL A 45 13.38 7.71 -26.54
N ASP A 46 13.62 6.62 -27.29
CA ASP A 46 12.57 5.70 -27.72
C ASP A 46 12.31 4.63 -26.65
N PHE A 47 11.23 4.82 -25.90
CA PHE A 47 10.83 3.89 -24.85
C PHE A 47 10.24 2.57 -25.39
N SER A 48 9.85 2.48 -26.66
CA SER A 48 9.14 1.30 -27.19
C SER A 48 10.04 0.07 -27.32
N THR A 49 11.35 0.27 -27.46
CA THR A 49 12.36 -0.79 -27.55
C THR A 49 13.38 -0.69 -26.42
N SER A 50 13.03 -0.05 -25.31
CA SER A 50 13.99 0.22 -24.23
C SER A 50 14.52 -1.06 -23.61
N VAL A 51 15.84 -1.13 -23.43
CA VAL A 51 16.54 -2.24 -22.75
C VAL A 51 16.32 -2.23 -21.23
N PHE A 52 15.74 -1.18 -20.68
CA PHE A 52 15.40 -1.09 -19.26
C PHE A 52 14.11 -1.85 -18.94
N LYS A 53 13.31 -2.22 -19.95
CA LYS A 53 11.99 -2.85 -19.77
C LYS A 53 12.07 -4.37 -19.74
N HIS A 54 11.16 -4.97 -18.98
CA HIS A 54 10.94 -6.42 -18.96
C HIS A 54 10.19 -6.91 -20.20
N VAL A 55 9.20 -6.15 -20.70
CA VAL A 55 8.42 -6.52 -21.89
C VAL A 55 9.25 -6.62 -23.17
N THR A 56 10.41 -5.97 -23.21
CA THR A 56 11.39 -6.05 -24.29
C THR A 56 12.49 -7.08 -24.01
N ASN A 57 12.33 -7.88 -22.95
CA ASN A 57 13.31 -8.87 -22.49
C ASN A 57 14.70 -8.26 -22.18
N GLY A 58 14.73 -7.02 -21.70
CA GLY A 58 15.99 -6.29 -21.50
C GLY A 58 16.78 -6.04 -22.79
N GLY A 59 16.13 -6.07 -23.96
CA GLY A 59 16.78 -5.95 -25.26
C GLY A 59 17.44 -7.24 -25.80
N VAL A 60 17.25 -8.37 -25.12
CA VAL A 60 17.80 -9.67 -25.52
C VAL A 60 16.92 -10.33 -26.60
N THR A 61 17.54 -10.84 -27.68
CA THR A 61 16.83 -11.44 -28.83
C THR A 61 16.76 -12.98 -28.75
N ASP A 62 15.81 -13.59 -29.46
CA ASP A 62 15.37 -15.02 -29.42
C ASP A 62 16.45 -16.13 -29.45
N ASN A 63 17.74 -15.82 -29.62
CA ASN A 63 18.84 -16.79 -29.62
C ASN A 63 19.60 -16.88 -28.29
N ASP A 64 19.27 -16.04 -27.33
CA ASP A 64 19.93 -15.96 -26.02
C ASP A 64 19.08 -16.62 -24.93
N ILE A 65 19.72 -17.11 -23.86
CA ILE A 65 19.01 -17.58 -22.66
C ILE A 65 18.21 -16.40 -22.10
N LEU A 66 16.92 -16.60 -21.84
CA LEU A 66 16.09 -15.55 -21.23
C LEU A 66 16.75 -15.07 -19.93
N PRO A 67 16.97 -13.76 -19.76
CA PRO A 67 17.65 -13.22 -18.60
C PRO A 67 16.88 -13.51 -17.31
N TYR A 68 15.55 -13.65 -17.36
CA TYR A 68 14.68 -13.97 -16.22
C TYR A 68 13.33 -14.51 -16.71
N ASN A 69 12.45 -14.89 -15.79
CA ASN A 69 11.07 -15.26 -16.12
C ASN A 69 10.24 -14.00 -16.40
N VAL A 70 10.21 -13.59 -17.67
CA VAL A 70 9.50 -12.38 -18.14
C VAL A 70 8.04 -12.40 -17.72
N ASP A 71 7.35 -13.55 -17.81
CA ASP A 71 5.92 -13.63 -17.51
C ASP A 71 5.63 -13.41 -16.03
N VAL A 72 6.46 -13.93 -15.14
CA VAL A 72 6.33 -13.72 -13.68
C VAL A 72 6.57 -12.26 -13.33
N ILE A 73 7.63 -11.63 -13.87
CA ILE A 73 7.92 -10.23 -13.57
C ILE A 73 6.88 -9.30 -14.17
N THR A 74 6.60 -9.43 -15.47
CA THR A 74 5.64 -8.54 -16.15
C THR A 74 4.20 -8.73 -15.66
N GLY A 75 3.87 -9.90 -15.11
CA GLY A 75 2.60 -10.19 -14.46
C GLY A 75 2.51 -9.70 -13.01
N ALA A 76 3.63 -9.33 -12.38
CA ALA A 76 3.62 -8.77 -11.03
C ALA A 76 2.87 -7.43 -11.01
N THR A 77 2.14 -7.20 -9.92
CA THR A 77 1.24 -6.05 -9.79
C THR A 77 1.67 -5.11 -8.68
N MET A 78 1.68 -3.82 -8.98
CA MET A 78 1.68 -2.74 -8.01
C MET A 78 0.23 -2.25 -7.81
N THR A 79 -0.20 -1.98 -6.59
CA THR A 79 -1.59 -1.53 -6.32
C THR A 79 -1.64 -0.06 -5.95
N VAL A 80 -2.53 0.70 -6.58
CA VAL A 80 -2.92 2.04 -6.15
C VAL A 80 -4.22 1.93 -5.35
N GLU A 81 -4.19 2.28 -4.07
CA GLU A 81 -5.31 2.08 -3.14
C GLU A 81 -5.35 3.18 -2.08
N GLY A 82 -6.29 3.08 -1.13
CA GLY A 82 -6.43 4.02 -0.02
C GLY A 82 -7.69 4.87 -0.07
N PRO A 83 -7.95 5.66 0.98
CA PRO A 83 -9.21 6.38 1.13
C PRO A 83 -9.42 7.49 0.09
N ALA A 84 -8.33 8.00 -0.46
CA ALA A 84 -8.36 9.08 -1.43
C ALA A 84 -8.36 8.61 -2.90
N VAL A 85 -8.63 7.32 -3.16
CA VAL A 85 -8.96 6.82 -4.50
C VAL A 85 -10.40 6.32 -4.58
N VAL A 86 -11.00 6.46 -5.76
CA VAL A 86 -12.38 5.97 -6.01
C VAL A 86 -12.43 4.46 -6.05
N THR A 87 -11.38 3.77 -6.50
CA THR A 87 -11.32 2.30 -6.53
C THR A 87 -9.86 1.89 -6.43
N SER A 88 -9.58 0.80 -5.72
CA SER A 88 -8.24 0.21 -5.69
C SER A 88 -7.93 -0.44 -7.04
N ILE A 89 -6.82 -0.04 -7.66
CA ILE A 89 -6.44 -0.48 -8.99
C ILE A 89 -5.12 -1.27 -8.90
N PRO A 90 -5.13 -2.58 -9.15
CA PRO A 90 -3.91 -3.32 -9.43
C PRO A 90 -3.41 -2.97 -10.83
N LEU A 91 -2.13 -2.64 -10.95
CA LEU A 91 -1.44 -2.36 -12.21
C LEU A 91 -0.31 -3.35 -12.39
N SER A 92 -0.34 -4.13 -13.46
CA SER A 92 0.78 -5.00 -13.80
C SER A 92 1.97 -4.18 -14.31
N VAL A 93 3.19 -4.69 -14.10
CA VAL A 93 4.42 -4.14 -14.69
C VAL A 93 4.29 -4.04 -16.21
N ARG A 94 3.67 -5.05 -16.84
CA ARG A 94 3.37 -5.04 -18.28
C ARG A 94 2.55 -3.82 -18.71
N GLU A 95 1.54 -3.44 -17.95
CA GLU A 95 0.69 -2.28 -18.27
C GLU A 95 1.43 -0.95 -18.11
N LEU A 96 2.33 -0.86 -17.13
CA LEU A 96 3.21 0.29 -16.96
C LEU A 96 4.20 0.39 -18.13
N GLU A 97 4.88 -0.71 -18.46
CA GLU A 97 5.95 -0.72 -19.46
C GLU A 97 5.45 -0.64 -20.92
N ASN A 98 4.23 -1.09 -21.23
CA ASN A 98 3.67 -0.99 -22.58
C ASN A 98 3.25 0.44 -22.96
N ARG A 99 3.30 1.39 -22.02
CA ARG A 99 3.04 2.81 -22.28
C ARG A 99 4.32 3.51 -22.73
N ASN A 100 4.15 4.61 -23.44
CA ASN A 100 5.23 5.57 -23.76
C ASN A 100 5.01 6.92 -23.07
N ALA A 101 3.77 7.36 -22.96
CA ALA A 101 3.44 8.60 -22.27
C ALA A 101 3.63 8.45 -20.76
N GLY A 102 4.21 9.47 -20.13
CA GLY A 102 4.56 9.47 -18.70
C GLY A 102 5.88 8.78 -18.38
N LEU A 103 6.54 8.14 -19.35
CA LEU A 103 7.86 7.54 -19.13
C LEU A 103 8.96 8.59 -19.12
N VAL A 104 9.89 8.43 -18.18
CA VAL A 104 11.02 9.33 -17.98
C VAL A 104 12.29 8.51 -17.79
N ARG A 105 13.39 9.01 -18.37
CA ARG A 105 14.75 8.56 -18.08
C ARG A 105 15.54 9.71 -17.48
N GLY A 106 16.28 9.46 -16.40
CA GLY A 106 17.02 10.51 -15.69
C GLY A 106 18.14 9.97 -14.81
N VAL A 107 19.04 10.87 -14.40
CA VAL A 107 20.11 10.55 -13.44
C VAL A 107 19.66 10.86 -12.02
N TYR A 108 19.72 9.84 -11.16
CA TYR A 108 19.42 9.94 -9.74
C TYR A 108 20.57 9.35 -8.93
N GLU A 109 20.70 9.80 -7.70
CA GLU A 109 21.79 9.44 -6.79
C GLU A 109 21.20 9.13 -5.43
N ASP A 110 21.64 8.01 -4.86
CA ASP A 110 21.46 7.62 -3.48
C ASP A 110 22.84 7.27 -2.89
N SER A 111 22.90 6.64 -1.72
CA SER A 111 24.18 6.26 -1.09
C SER A 111 24.99 5.22 -1.87
N SER A 112 24.39 4.51 -2.84
CA SER A 112 25.09 3.60 -3.76
C SER A 112 25.77 4.32 -4.93
N GLY A 113 25.39 5.59 -5.16
CA GLY A 113 25.96 6.48 -6.16
C GLY A 113 25.00 6.83 -7.31
N ALA A 114 25.49 7.67 -8.23
CA ALA A 114 24.68 8.16 -9.34
C ALA A 114 24.52 7.12 -10.47
N ARG A 115 23.28 6.88 -10.89
CA ARG A 115 22.91 5.96 -11.98
C ARG A 115 21.82 6.55 -12.87
N ILE A 116 21.68 5.99 -14.07
CA ILE A 116 20.56 6.28 -14.97
C ILE A 116 19.39 5.37 -14.56
N TYR A 117 18.21 5.93 -14.37
CA TYR A 117 16.99 5.19 -14.11
C TYR A 117 15.94 5.48 -15.17
N GLU A 118 15.12 4.49 -15.47
CA GLU A 118 13.97 4.62 -16.36
C GLU A 118 12.71 4.08 -15.70
N GLY A 119 11.61 4.83 -15.82
CA GLY A 119 10.38 4.52 -15.12
C GLY A 119 9.18 5.35 -15.53
N MET A 120 8.09 5.15 -14.80
CA MET A 120 6.87 5.95 -14.89
C MET A 120 6.92 7.13 -13.91
N ASP A 121 6.65 8.34 -14.37
CA ASP A 121 6.41 9.49 -13.51
C ASP A 121 5.16 9.27 -12.66
N LEU A 122 5.33 9.30 -11.33
CA LEU A 122 4.23 9.10 -10.38
C LEU A 122 3.13 10.15 -10.54
N ALA A 123 3.46 11.39 -10.91
CA ALA A 123 2.46 12.42 -11.20
C ALA A 123 1.58 12.02 -12.39
N TYR A 124 2.21 11.52 -13.46
CA TYR A 124 1.50 11.06 -14.65
C TYR A 124 0.60 9.86 -14.33
N LEU A 125 1.11 8.90 -13.57
CA LEU A 125 0.33 7.74 -13.13
C LEU A 125 -0.94 8.15 -12.38
N LEU A 126 -0.83 9.07 -11.42
CA LEU A 126 -1.96 9.45 -10.58
C LEU A 126 -3.01 10.34 -11.27
N TYR A 127 -2.59 11.17 -12.24
CA TYR A 127 -3.47 12.18 -12.83
C TYR A 127 -3.85 11.95 -14.29
N GLU A 128 -3.03 11.22 -15.06
CA GLU A 128 -3.21 11.06 -16.51
C GLU A 128 -3.54 9.62 -16.91
N MET A 129 -3.27 8.62 -16.06
CA MET A 129 -3.69 7.23 -16.30
C MET A 129 -5.15 7.00 -15.89
N THR A 130 -6.08 7.75 -16.48
CA THR A 130 -7.52 7.69 -16.17
C THR A 130 -8.34 6.83 -17.14
N ASP A 131 -7.69 6.24 -18.16
CA ASP A 131 -8.37 5.50 -19.23
C ASP A 131 -8.38 3.98 -19.00
N GLY A 132 -9.46 3.32 -19.41
CA GLY A 132 -9.62 1.87 -19.37
C GLY A 132 -10.16 1.35 -18.04
N ASP A 133 -10.20 0.01 -17.92
CA ASP A 133 -10.73 -0.66 -16.71
C ASP A 133 -9.82 -0.45 -15.47
N ASN A 134 -8.55 -0.11 -15.70
CA ASN A 134 -7.54 0.19 -14.68
C ASN A 134 -7.24 1.69 -14.58
N GLY A 135 -8.23 2.55 -14.86
CA GLY A 135 -8.09 4.00 -14.71
C GLY A 135 -7.99 4.40 -13.23
N ILE A 136 -7.01 5.23 -12.89
CA ILE A 136 -6.84 5.77 -11.54
C ILE A 136 -7.66 7.06 -11.42
N PHE A 137 -8.49 7.14 -10.39
CA PHE A 137 -9.29 8.32 -10.09
C PHE A 137 -9.11 8.70 -8.62
N LEU A 138 -8.49 9.85 -8.39
CA LEU A 138 -8.36 10.45 -7.07
C LEU A 138 -9.68 11.10 -6.63
N THR A 139 -9.97 11.08 -5.34
CA THR A 139 -11.05 11.87 -4.75
C THR A 139 -10.65 13.35 -4.68
N ASP A 140 -11.61 14.23 -4.40
CA ASP A 140 -11.33 15.66 -4.20
C ASP A 140 -10.65 15.99 -2.87
N LYS A 141 -10.47 14.97 -2.02
CA LYS A 141 -9.78 15.06 -0.73
C LYS A 141 -8.37 14.45 -0.75
N ALA A 142 -7.94 13.91 -1.88
CA ALA A 142 -6.60 13.34 -2.02
C ALA A 142 -5.53 14.39 -1.69
N TYR A 143 -4.58 14.01 -0.84
CA TYR A 143 -3.59 14.95 -0.31
C TYR A 143 -2.16 14.44 -0.42
N GLN A 144 -1.91 13.18 -0.05
CA GLN A 144 -0.57 12.60 -0.08
C GLN A 144 -0.60 11.13 -0.52
N VAL A 145 0.56 10.61 -0.86
CA VAL A 145 0.79 9.20 -1.11
C VAL A 145 1.78 8.65 -0.11
N GLU A 146 1.47 7.47 0.41
CA GLU A 146 2.38 6.63 1.15
C GLU A 146 2.80 5.47 0.24
N LEU A 147 4.10 5.33 -0.01
CA LEU A 147 4.66 4.27 -0.81
C LEU A 147 5.12 3.14 0.10
N LYS A 148 4.76 1.90 -0.25
CA LYS A 148 5.10 0.72 0.53
C LYS A 148 5.74 -0.36 -0.36
N ASN A 149 6.63 -1.12 0.24
CA ASN A 149 7.35 -2.21 -0.41
C ASN A 149 6.45 -3.45 -0.57
N HIS A 150 7.01 -4.57 -1.05
CA HIS A 150 6.21 -5.79 -1.32
C HIS A 150 5.61 -6.42 -0.06
N ASN A 151 6.22 -6.18 1.11
CA ASN A 151 5.73 -6.57 2.43
C ASN A 151 4.85 -5.50 3.08
N ARG A 152 4.39 -4.50 2.31
CA ARG A 152 3.60 -3.37 2.78
C ARG A 152 4.28 -2.53 3.88
N VAL A 153 5.60 -2.63 4.00
CA VAL A 153 6.39 -1.76 4.90
C VAL A 153 6.51 -0.38 4.26
N HIS A 154 6.34 0.65 5.07
CA HIS A 154 6.48 2.05 4.68
C HIS A 154 7.86 2.35 4.07
N VAL A 155 7.89 2.99 2.91
CA VAL A 155 9.12 3.41 2.20
C VAL A 155 9.27 4.93 2.18
N ALA A 156 8.22 5.65 1.77
CA ALA A 156 8.26 7.12 1.70
C ALA A 156 6.85 7.71 1.69
N THR A 157 6.73 8.98 2.10
CA THR A 157 5.51 9.78 1.96
C THR A 157 5.80 11.03 1.16
N PHE A 158 4.93 11.38 0.22
CA PHE A 158 4.98 12.64 -0.49
C PHE A 158 3.59 13.26 -0.58
N THR A 159 3.48 14.56 -0.38
CA THR A 159 2.26 15.29 -0.75
C THR A 159 2.08 15.28 -2.26
N LEU A 160 0.83 15.35 -2.73
CA LEU A 160 0.54 15.44 -4.17
C LEU A 160 1.15 16.70 -4.79
N ASP A 161 1.25 17.79 -4.03
CA ASP A 161 1.91 19.03 -4.46
C ASP A 161 3.42 18.84 -4.68
N GLU A 162 4.11 18.09 -3.81
CA GLU A 162 5.53 17.74 -4.00
C GLU A 162 5.75 16.89 -5.25
N ILE A 163 4.87 15.90 -5.47
CA ILE A 163 4.92 15.02 -6.65
C ILE A 163 4.72 15.84 -7.93
N LEU A 164 3.69 16.68 -7.98
CA LEU A 164 3.41 17.56 -9.12
C LEU A 164 4.55 18.54 -9.38
N LYS A 165 5.11 19.12 -8.29
CA LYS A 165 6.25 20.03 -8.39
C LYS A 165 7.50 19.33 -8.94
N ALA A 166 7.82 18.14 -8.44
CA ALA A 166 8.97 17.36 -8.88
C ALA A 166 8.86 17.02 -10.38
N SER A 167 7.68 16.60 -10.83
CA SER A 167 7.38 16.34 -12.24
C SER A 167 7.53 17.61 -13.10
N ALA A 168 6.94 18.73 -12.67
CA ALA A 168 7.04 20.01 -13.39
C ALA A 168 8.47 20.57 -13.46
N ASP A 169 9.29 20.30 -12.45
CA ASP A 169 10.71 20.68 -12.40
C ASP A 169 11.61 19.73 -13.24
N GLY A 170 11.03 18.71 -13.91
CA GLY A 170 11.74 17.76 -14.77
C GLY A 170 12.51 16.68 -14.02
N ARG A 171 12.24 16.49 -12.72
CA ARG A 171 12.89 15.50 -11.87
C ARG A 171 11.84 14.78 -11.01
N PRO A 172 10.94 14.01 -11.65
CA PRO A 172 9.78 13.41 -10.99
C PRO A 172 10.16 12.40 -9.91
N VAL A 173 9.21 12.11 -9.03
CA VAL A 173 9.21 10.86 -8.26
C VAL A 173 8.91 9.73 -9.25
N LEU A 174 9.85 8.81 -9.40
CA LEU A 174 9.90 7.82 -10.46
C LEU A 174 9.64 6.42 -9.91
N LEU A 175 8.70 5.72 -10.53
CA LEU A 175 8.51 4.28 -10.39
C LEU A 175 9.41 3.59 -11.43
N ALA A 176 10.67 3.37 -11.06
CA ALA A 176 11.70 2.89 -11.96
C ALA A 176 11.62 1.37 -12.16
N TYR A 177 11.58 0.91 -13.41
CA TYR A 177 11.61 -0.51 -13.76
C TYR A 177 12.99 -0.98 -14.24
N GLY A 178 13.96 -0.07 -14.41
CA GLY A 178 15.34 -0.44 -14.74
C GLY A 178 16.37 0.61 -14.37
N VAL A 179 17.63 0.19 -14.47
CA VAL A 179 18.82 0.96 -14.09
C VAL A 179 19.93 0.80 -15.14
N GLY A 180 20.81 1.81 -15.23
CA GLY A 180 21.94 1.83 -16.15
C GLY A 180 23.15 2.62 -15.65
N THR A 181 24.31 2.36 -16.26
CA THR A 181 25.55 3.10 -16.01
C THR A 181 25.49 4.49 -16.64
N LEU A 182 26.20 5.45 -16.04
CA LEU A 182 26.26 6.83 -16.56
C LEU A 182 26.88 6.95 -17.95
N ASP A 183 27.72 5.98 -18.37
CA ASP A 183 28.27 5.94 -19.72
C ASP A 183 27.32 5.31 -20.76
N GLY A 184 26.12 4.90 -20.33
CA GLY A 184 25.06 4.34 -21.17
C GLY A 184 25.37 2.97 -21.78
N LYS A 185 26.48 2.32 -21.40
CA LYS A 185 26.89 1.04 -22.01
C LYS A 185 26.19 -0.18 -21.41
N HIS A 186 25.81 -0.12 -20.14
CA HIS A 186 25.10 -1.19 -19.47
C HIS A 186 23.79 -0.65 -18.92
N ALA A 187 22.72 -1.37 -19.19
CA ALA A 187 21.41 -1.13 -18.61
C ALA A 187 20.66 -2.44 -18.54
N ALA A 188 19.83 -2.59 -17.52
CA ALA A 188 19.00 -3.76 -17.32
C ALA A 188 17.74 -3.38 -16.54
N PRO A 189 16.64 -4.13 -16.73
CA PRO A 189 15.50 -4.06 -15.84
C PRO A 189 15.84 -4.55 -14.43
N PHE A 190 15.04 -4.17 -13.43
CA PHE A 190 15.16 -4.69 -12.06
C PHE A 190 14.57 -6.09 -11.91
N VAL A 191 15.30 -7.03 -11.34
CA VAL A 191 14.83 -8.39 -11.06
C VAL A 191 14.44 -8.55 -9.60
N PHE A 192 13.66 -9.59 -9.28
CA PHE A 192 13.35 -9.93 -7.88
C PHE A 192 14.62 -10.34 -7.12
N ASP A 193 14.56 -10.26 -5.80
CA ASP A 193 15.57 -10.87 -4.94
C ASP A 193 15.61 -12.39 -5.12
N ALA A 194 16.78 -12.98 -4.84
CA ALA A 194 16.87 -14.43 -4.74
C ALA A 194 16.22 -14.94 -3.47
N VAL A 195 15.86 -16.22 -3.48
CA VAL A 195 15.26 -16.90 -2.31
C VAL A 195 16.28 -17.10 -1.19
N GLY A 196 17.56 -17.32 -1.54
CA GLY A 196 18.64 -17.57 -0.59
C GLY A 196 19.45 -16.31 -0.27
N GLU A 197 19.83 -16.15 1.00
CA GLU A 197 20.76 -15.10 1.43
C GLU A 197 22.09 -15.22 0.67
N GLY A 198 22.51 -14.14 0.02
CA GLY A 198 23.74 -14.09 -0.80
C GLY A 198 23.64 -14.78 -2.15
N GLU A 199 22.46 -15.25 -2.55
CA GLU A 199 22.17 -15.68 -3.91
C GLU A 199 21.62 -14.50 -4.73
N HIS A 200 21.70 -14.61 -6.06
CA HIS A 200 21.12 -13.62 -6.97
C HIS A 200 20.16 -14.32 -7.94
N SER A 201 19.06 -13.64 -8.26
CA SER A 201 18.09 -14.16 -9.20
C SER A 201 18.64 -14.16 -10.64
N LEU A 202 17.99 -14.92 -11.52
CA LEU A 202 18.29 -14.84 -12.95
C LEU A 202 18.10 -13.39 -13.42
N GLY A 203 19.09 -12.86 -14.14
CA GLY A 203 19.03 -11.53 -14.74
C GLY A 203 19.70 -10.44 -13.89
N TYR A 204 20.22 -10.81 -12.72
CA TYR A 204 21.08 -9.95 -11.93
C TYR A 204 22.38 -9.61 -12.68
N VAL A 205 22.73 -8.33 -12.68
CA VAL A 205 23.92 -7.75 -13.27
C VAL A 205 24.72 -7.06 -12.15
N PRO A 206 25.84 -7.64 -11.70
CA PRO A 206 26.60 -7.13 -10.54
C PRO A 206 27.01 -5.66 -10.64
N ASP A 207 27.32 -5.18 -11.85
CA ASP A 207 27.72 -3.79 -12.07
C ASP A 207 26.55 -2.78 -11.91
N LEU A 208 25.31 -3.26 -11.98
CA LEU A 208 24.09 -2.45 -11.89
C LEU A 208 23.36 -2.61 -10.57
N ASP A 209 23.62 -3.68 -9.82
CA ASP A 209 22.92 -4.00 -8.58
C ASP A 209 21.39 -3.96 -8.73
N ASN A 210 20.91 -4.61 -9.80
CA ASN A 210 19.53 -4.50 -10.28
C ASN A 210 18.56 -5.51 -9.62
N GLU A 211 18.80 -5.95 -8.39
CA GLU A 211 17.85 -6.77 -7.62
C GLU A 211 16.76 -5.90 -6.95
N ASP A 212 16.13 -6.31 -5.84
CA ASP A 212 15.09 -5.56 -5.11
C ASP A 212 14.02 -4.92 -6.04
N GLY A 213 13.62 -5.68 -7.05
CA GLY A 213 12.75 -5.27 -8.15
C GLY A 213 11.34 -5.85 -8.03
N CYS A 214 10.50 -5.69 -9.05
CA CYS A 214 10.79 -5.19 -10.40
C CYS A 214 10.49 -3.69 -10.60
N ILE A 215 9.99 -3.01 -9.57
CA ILE A 215 9.80 -1.56 -9.53
C ILE A 215 10.48 -1.01 -8.28
N ARG A 216 11.42 -0.09 -8.44
CA ARG A 216 12.05 0.66 -7.35
C ARG A 216 11.55 2.11 -7.33
N LEU A 217 11.43 2.67 -6.13
CA LEU A 217 11.18 4.09 -5.95
C LEU A 217 12.49 4.88 -6.13
N VAL A 218 12.50 5.80 -7.08
CA VAL A 218 13.65 6.65 -7.39
C VAL A 218 13.22 8.12 -7.38
N TYR A 219 13.96 8.97 -6.69
CA TYR A 219 13.64 10.40 -6.59
C TYR A 219 14.83 11.22 -6.10
N ASP A 220 14.70 12.55 -6.10
CA ASP A 220 15.73 13.47 -5.60
C ASP A 220 15.71 13.51 -4.06
N MET A 221 16.43 12.59 -3.41
CA MET A 221 16.49 12.50 -1.95
C MET A 221 17.04 13.78 -1.29
N ASN A 222 17.90 14.53 -1.99
CA ASN A 222 18.43 15.79 -1.47
C ASN A 222 17.36 16.89 -1.38
N LYS A 223 16.32 16.83 -2.23
CA LYS A 223 15.22 17.80 -2.23
C LYS A 223 14.03 17.34 -1.41
N LEU A 224 13.69 16.05 -1.47
CA LEU A 224 12.47 15.50 -0.89
C LEU A 224 12.70 14.73 0.42
N GLY A 225 13.95 14.58 0.86
CA GLY A 225 14.33 13.85 2.06
C GLY A 225 14.74 12.41 1.79
N VAL A 226 15.22 11.73 2.83
CA VAL A 226 15.64 10.32 2.77
C VAL A 226 14.44 9.41 3.02
N SER A 227 14.43 8.24 2.38
CA SER A 227 13.35 7.25 2.55
C SER A 227 13.35 6.68 3.97
N ALA A 228 12.21 6.17 4.42
CA ALA A 228 12.12 5.43 5.68
C ALA A 228 12.92 4.11 5.66
N GLY A 229 13.10 3.52 4.46
CA GLY A 229 13.93 2.34 4.24
C GLY A 229 15.45 2.60 4.24
N GLY A 230 15.87 3.87 4.37
CA GLY A 230 17.27 4.26 4.41
C GLY A 230 17.73 5.10 3.21
N GLU A 231 19.05 5.20 3.06
CA GLU A 231 19.72 6.05 2.06
C GLU A 231 19.87 5.37 0.68
N THR A 232 19.14 4.28 0.41
CA THR A 232 19.15 3.58 -0.88
C THR A 232 17.75 3.48 -1.46
N PHE A 233 17.63 3.50 -2.78
CA PHE A 233 16.37 3.22 -3.47
C PHE A 233 15.96 1.76 -3.28
N THR A 234 14.67 1.51 -3.05
CA THR A 234 14.14 0.18 -2.75
C THR A 234 12.83 -0.08 -3.48
N ASN A 235 12.36 -1.34 -3.46
CA ASN A 235 11.16 -1.74 -4.16
C ASN A 235 9.88 -1.04 -3.65
N VAL A 236 8.95 -0.79 -4.58
CA VAL A 236 7.59 -0.34 -4.27
C VAL A 236 6.58 -1.26 -4.95
N ALA A 237 5.57 -1.67 -4.18
CA ALA A 237 4.47 -2.50 -4.65
C ALA A 237 3.09 -1.91 -4.31
N TYR A 238 3.02 -0.90 -3.43
CA TYR A 238 1.76 -0.25 -3.08
C TYR A 238 1.93 1.27 -3.04
N ILE A 239 0.93 1.95 -3.58
CA ILE A 239 0.75 3.40 -3.56
C ILE A 239 -0.55 3.65 -2.81
N TYR A 240 -0.45 3.99 -1.53
CA TYR A 240 -1.59 4.27 -0.67
C TYR A 240 -1.87 5.77 -0.65
N VAL A 241 -2.93 6.21 -1.32
CA VAL A 241 -3.32 7.62 -1.39
C VAL A 241 -4.24 7.95 -0.22
N SER A 242 -3.83 8.91 0.61
CA SER A 242 -4.58 9.32 1.79
C SER A 242 -5.10 10.75 1.70
N GLU A 243 -6.13 11.02 2.51
CA GLU A 243 -6.63 12.37 2.78
C GLU A 243 -5.63 13.12 3.70
N GLU A 244 -5.77 14.45 3.82
CA GLU A 244 -4.93 15.27 4.71
C GLU A 244 -5.11 14.87 6.19
N THR A 245 -6.33 14.48 6.55
CA THR A 245 -6.70 14.05 7.90
C THR A 245 -7.59 12.83 7.83
N GLU A 246 -7.36 11.87 8.70
CA GLU A 246 -8.19 10.67 8.85
C GLU A 246 -9.19 10.87 9.99
N PRO A 247 -10.40 10.26 9.90
CA PRO A 247 -11.47 10.47 10.87
C PRO A 247 -11.26 9.77 12.21
N GLY A 248 -10.33 8.81 12.30
CA GLY A 248 -10.23 7.92 13.46
C GLY A 248 -10.99 6.61 13.23
N PHE A 249 -10.69 5.57 14.01
CA PHE A 249 -11.39 4.28 13.88
C PHE A 249 -12.82 4.33 14.41
N LYS A 250 -13.11 5.14 15.42
CA LYS A 250 -14.42 5.16 16.07
C LYS A 250 -15.40 6.06 15.34
N HIS A 251 -16.66 5.66 15.30
CA HIS A 251 -17.72 6.47 14.72
C HIS A 251 -17.90 7.80 15.45
N THR A 252 -17.51 7.86 16.73
CA THR A 252 -17.64 9.05 17.58
C THR A 252 -16.52 10.08 17.40
N GLU A 253 -15.49 9.80 16.60
CA GLU A 253 -14.31 10.66 16.45
C GLU A 253 -14.45 11.69 15.31
N ALA A 254 -15.39 11.49 14.38
CA ALA A 254 -15.62 12.39 13.25
C ALA A 254 -17.11 12.66 13.00
N GLU A 255 -17.47 13.93 12.76
CA GLU A 255 -18.87 14.36 12.56
C GLU A 255 -19.61 13.62 11.43
N SER A 256 -18.89 13.18 10.38
CA SER A 256 -19.47 12.40 9.28
C SER A 256 -19.90 10.99 9.69
N PHE A 257 -19.33 10.47 10.78
CA PHE A 257 -19.60 9.15 11.35
C PHE A 257 -20.37 9.23 12.68
N ASP A 258 -20.34 10.36 13.41
CA ASP A 258 -21.07 10.52 14.67
C ASP A 258 -22.56 10.82 14.43
N VAL A 259 -23.23 9.86 13.81
CA VAL A 259 -24.66 9.92 13.47
C VAL A 259 -25.36 8.67 13.99
N SER A 260 -26.60 8.83 14.46
CA SER A 260 -27.37 7.78 15.14
C SER A 260 -27.47 6.48 14.34
N ARG A 261 -27.47 6.55 13.01
CA ARG A 261 -27.55 5.35 12.17
C ARG A 261 -26.37 4.40 12.40
N TYR A 262 -25.19 4.93 12.73
CA TYR A 262 -24.01 4.12 13.03
C TYR A 262 -23.85 3.94 14.54
N THR A 263 -23.83 5.04 15.30
CA THR A 263 -23.50 4.99 16.73
C THR A 263 -24.57 4.31 17.59
N ASP A 264 -25.85 4.38 17.19
CA ASP A 264 -26.96 3.70 17.87
C ASP A 264 -27.29 2.34 17.22
N TYR A 265 -26.50 1.87 16.25
CA TYR A 265 -26.68 0.55 15.64
C TYR A 265 -26.51 -0.54 16.71
N ILE A 266 -27.43 -1.50 16.76
CA ILE A 266 -27.48 -2.52 17.82
C ILE A 266 -26.81 -3.80 17.37
N VAL A 267 -25.88 -4.29 18.18
CA VAL A 267 -25.30 -5.64 18.11
C VAL A 267 -25.88 -6.47 19.26
N THR A 268 -26.53 -7.57 18.93
CA THR A 268 -27.18 -8.47 19.90
C THR A 268 -26.30 -9.68 20.21
N PHE A 269 -26.03 -9.90 21.48
CA PHE A 269 -25.31 -11.07 22.01
C PHE A 269 -26.28 -11.99 22.75
N ARG A 270 -26.34 -13.26 22.34
CA ARG A 270 -27.23 -14.24 22.97
C ARG A 270 -26.72 -15.66 22.79
N GLY A 271 -27.14 -16.55 23.69
CA GLY A 271 -26.87 -17.97 23.57
C GLY A 271 -26.84 -18.66 24.93
N ALA A 272 -26.82 -19.99 24.93
CA ALA A 272 -26.79 -20.77 26.17
C ALA A 272 -25.51 -20.53 27.00
N GLY A 273 -24.41 -20.14 26.36
CA GLY A 273 -23.15 -19.77 27.04
C GLY A 273 -23.24 -18.48 27.84
N LEU A 274 -24.11 -17.53 27.43
CA LEU A 274 -24.38 -16.29 28.16
C LEU A 274 -25.57 -16.44 29.12
N GLY A 275 -26.55 -17.29 28.76
CA GLY A 275 -27.75 -17.53 29.55
C GLY A 275 -28.84 -16.44 29.41
N TYR A 276 -28.57 -15.39 28.66
CA TYR A 276 -29.48 -14.28 28.38
C TYR A 276 -29.15 -13.60 27.04
N GLU A 277 -29.94 -12.59 26.68
CA GLU A 277 -29.73 -11.71 25.53
C GLU A 277 -29.32 -10.32 26.04
N ILE A 278 -28.28 -9.74 25.43
CA ILE A 278 -27.84 -8.34 25.64
C ILE A 278 -27.81 -7.66 24.28
N ASP A 279 -28.38 -6.46 24.23
CA ASP A 279 -28.25 -5.52 23.12
C ASP A 279 -27.30 -4.40 23.52
N LEU A 280 -26.26 -4.17 22.71
CA LEU A 280 -25.35 -3.03 22.87
C LEU A 280 -25.35 -2.20 21.59
N THR A 281 -25.35 -0.89 21.75
CA THR A 281 -25.09 0.03 20.65
C THR A 281 -23.60 0.01 20.27
N VAL A 282 -23.27 0.35 19.03
CA VAL A 282 -21.88 0.54 18.58
C VAL A 282 -21.14 1.52 19.47
N ARG A 283 -21.77 2.63 19.86
CA ARG A 283 -21.18 3.57 20.82
C ARG A 283 -20.79 2.89 22.14
N GLN A 284 -21.69 2.07 22.70
CA GLN A 284 -21.39 1.35 23.94
C GLN A 284 -20.27 0.33 23.76
N LEU A 285 -20.11 -0.26 22.59
CA LEU A 285 -18.99 -1.16 22.28
C LEU A 285 -17.68 -0.37 22.12
N GLU A 286 -17.67 0.72 21.36
CA GLU A 286 -16.52 1.60 21.19
C GLU A 286 -16.04 2.23 22.51
N ASP A 287 -16.96 2.51 23.44
CA ASP A 287 -16.67 3.03 24.79
C ASP A 287 -15.93 2.01 25.68
N LEU A 288 -15.94 0.71 25.33
CA LEU A 288 -15.15 -0.32 26.03
C LEU A 288 -13.66 -0.29 25.64
N VAL A 289 -13.33 0.35 24.51
CA VAL A 289 -11.95 0.52 24.05
C VAL A 289 -11.42 1.83 24.63
N VAL A 290 -10.45 1.72 25.52
CA VAL A 290 -9.85 2.86 26.21
C VAL A 290 -8.45 3.09 25.70
N HIS A 291 -8.14 4.33 25.36
CA HIS A 291 -6.83 4.77 24.90
C HIS A 291 -6.09 5.55 26.00
N ASP A 292 -4.76 5.44 26.02
CA ASP A 292 -3.86 6.34 26.73
C ASP A 292 -2.94 7.08 25.73
N SER A 293 -1.82 7.64 26.20
CA SER A 293 -0.89 8.36 25.32
C SER A 293 -0.17 7.48 24.30
N ASP A 294 -0.12 6.16 24.56
CA ASP A 294 0.66 5.19 23.80
C ASP A 294 -0.23 4.32 22.89
N GLY A 295 -1.55 4.52 22.92
CA GLY A 295 -2.53 3.80 22.11
C GLY A 295 -3.60 3.13 22.98
N ILE A 296 -4.12 1.98 22.56
CA ILE A 296 -5.08 1.23 23.36
C ILE A 296 -4.42 0.69 24.63
N ILE A 297 -5.08 0.87 25.77
CA ILE A 297 -4.57 0.41 27.07
C ILE A 297 -4.41 -1.13 27.05
N PRO A 298 -3.18 -1.66 27.25
CA PRO A 298 -2.93 -3.09 27.25
C PRO A 298 -3.72 -3.83 28.34
N GLY A 299 -4.18 -5.04 28.01
CA GLY A 299 -4.96 -5.88 28.95
C GLY A 299 -6.45 -5.51 29.05
N GLY A 300 -6.89 -4.46 28.38
CA GLY A 300 -8.30 -4.15 28.17
C GLY A 300 -8.99 -5.08 27.16
N ILE A 301 -10.25 -4.78 26.87
CA ILE A 301 -11.07 -5.47 25.84
C ILE A 301 -10.69 -4.98 24.43
N GLY A 302 -10.24 -3.73 24.31
CA GLY A 302 -9.80 -3.17 23.04
C GLY A 302 -8.54 -3.84 22.48
N TYR A 303 -8.47 -3.89 21.16
CA TYR A 303 -7.30 -4.37 20.41
C TYR A 303 -7.22 -3.61 19.08
N ALA A 304 -6.00 -3.26 18.66
CA ALA A 304 -5.74 -2.70 17.35
C ALA A 304 -4.41 -3.23 16.83
N ASP A 305 -4.40 -3.65 15.57
CA ASP A 305 -3.22 -4.20 14.92
C ASP A 305 -3.44 -4.31 13.40
N ASP A 306 -2.38 -4.65 12.68
CA ASP A 306 -2.41 -4.94 11.25
C ASP A 306 -2.74 -6.41 11.01
N TYR A 307 -3.86 -6.69 10.34
CA TYR A 307 -4.25 -8.05 9.97
C TYR A 307 -3.93 -8.31 8.50
N SER A 308 -3.24 -9.43 8.23
CA SER A 308 -3.03 -9.93 6.88
C SER A 308 -4.15 -10.88 6.48
N LEU A 309 -4.76 -10.63 5.32
CA LEU A 309 -5.66 -11.56 4.65
C LEU A 309 -4.96 -12.07 3.39
N ALA A 310 -4.38 -13.26 3.52
CA ALA A 310 -3.78 -14.00 2.43
C ALA A 310 -4.86 -14.78 1.70
N ASN A 311 -5.18 -14.40 0.45
CA ASN A 311 -5.83 -15.34 -0.46
C ASN A 311 -4.89 -15.64 -1.64
N ASN A 312 -5.23 -16.66 -2.42
CA ASN A 312 -4.41 -17.15 -3.53
C ASN A 312 -4.21 -16.15 -4.69
N ALA A 313 -4.81 -14.96 -4.64
CA ALA A 313 -4.70 -13.94 -5.69
C ALA A 313 -4.22 -12.57 -5.17
N TYR A 314 -4.40 -12.27 -3.88
CA TYR A 314 -4.15 -10.94 -3.31
C TYR A 314 -3.69 -11.02 -1.84
N TRP A 315 -2.72 -10.16 -1.52
CA TRP A 315 -2.25 -9.93 -0.15
C TRP A 315 -2.77 -8.59 0.37
N TYR A 316 -3.74 -8.63 1.28
CA TYR A 316 -4.24 -7.43 1.96
C TYR A 316 -3.67 -7.35 3.36
N VAL A 317 -3.06 -6.23 3.71
CA VAL A 317 -2.81 -5.86 5.11
C VAL A 317 -3.56 -4.57 5.35
N ASN A 318 -4.44 -4.61 6.34
CA ASN A 318 -5.13 -3.42 6.82
C ASN A 318 -5.00 -3.37 8.34
N SER A 319 -4.94 -2.14 8.85
CA SER A 319 -5.02 -1.87 10.26
C SER A 319 -6.47 -1.93 10.70
N PHE A 320 -6.77 -2.61 11.80
CA PHE A 320 -8.10 -2.69 12.37
C PHE A 320 -8.07 -2.28 13.83
N GLU A 321 -9.15 -1.65 14.29
CA GLU A 321 -9.41 -1.43 15.71
C GLU A 321 -10.78 -2.02 16.06
N GLY A 322 -10.85 -2.65 17.23
CA GLY A 322 -12.06 -3.33 17.68
C GLY A 322 -11.97 -3.87 19.10
N LEU A 323 -12.86 -4.83 19.37
CA LEU A 323 -12.91 -5.57 20.62
C LEU A 323 -12.40 -6.99 20.42
N ASP A 324 -11.48 -7.43 21.27
CA ASP A 324 -11.14 -8.84 21.43
C ASP A 324 -12.41 -9.63 21.79
N LEU A 325 -12.86 -10.48 20.87
CA LEU A 325 -14.15 -11.15 20.97
C LEU A 325 -14.22 -12.06 22.20
N TYR A 326 -13.12 -12.70 22.59
CA TYR A 326 -13.09 -13.57 23.76
C TYR A 326 -13.28 -12.76 25.04
N LYS A 327 -12.51 -11.69 25.19
CA LYS A 327 -12.60 -10.79 26.34
C LYS A 327 -13.96 -10.11 26.42
N LEU A 328 -14.53 -9.71 25.28
CA LEU A 328 -15.87 -9.15 25.22
C LEU A 328 -16.90 -10.17 25.73
N LEU A 329 -16.87 -11.41 25.25
CA LEU A 329 -17.84 -12.43 25.70
C LEU A 329 -17.70 -12.73 27.21
N MET A 330 -16.48 -12.75 27.76
CA MET A 330 -16.27 -12.86 29.21
C MET A 330 -16.82 -11.65 29.96
N TYR A 331 -16.60 -10.44 29.45
CA TYR A 331 -17.17 -9.21 30.01
C TYR A 331 -18.71 -9.26 30.04
N LEU A 332 -19.31 -9.86 29.01
CA LEU A 332 -20.75 -10.11 28.92
C LEU A 332 -21.21 -11.34 29.72
N GLY A 333 -20.38 -11.93 30.57
CA GLY A 333 -20.78 -12.97 31.52
C GLY A 333 -20.65 -14.42 31.03
N MET A 334 -19.95 -14.66 29.92
CA MET A 334 -19.52 -16.01 29.54
C MET A 334 -18.42 -16.50 30.51
N ASP A 335 -18.49 -17.77 30.95
CA ASP A 335 -17.41 -18.40 31.71
C ASP A 335 -16.08 -18.34 30.92
N SER A 336 -14.93 -18.27 31.61
CA SER A 336 -13.64 -18.40 30.94
C SER A 336 -13.44 -19.82 30.38
N ALA A 337 -12.60 -20.00 29.37
CA ALA A 337 -12.24 -21.32 28.85
C ALA A 337 -11.67 -22.24 29.95
N GLU A 338 -10.93 -21.68 30.90
CA GLU A 338 -10.40 -22.39 32.07
C GLU A 338 -11.54 -22.90 32.97
N ASP A 339 -12.49 -22.02 33.32
CA ASP A 339 -13.65 -22.37 34.16
C ASP A 339 -14.59 -23.38 33.50
N MET A 340 -14.75 -23.29 32.17
CA MET A 340 -15.51 -24.26 31.38
C MET A 340 -14.83 -25.65 31.38
N GLY A 341 -13.51 -25.68 31.42
CA GLY A 341 -12.69 -26.85 31.13
C GLY A 341 -12.63 -27.17 29.62
N LEU A 342 -11.49 -27.73 29.20
CA LEU A 342 -11.13 -27.92 27.79
C LEU A 342 -12.22 -28.57 26.92
N GLN A 343 -12.88 -29.62 27.42
CA GLN A 343 -13.90 -30.35 26.64
C GLN A 343 -15.13 -29.49 26.33
N LYS A 344 -15.59 -28.69 27.31
CA LYS A 344 -16.73 -27.80 27.14
C LYS A 344 -16.34 -26.58 26.31
N ALA A 345 -15.15 -26.01 26.54
CA ALA A 345 -14.63 -24.89 25.76
C ALA A 345 -14.56 -25.20 24.26
N ARG A 346 -14.09 -26.41 23.89
CA ARG A 346 -14.01 -26.87 22.48
C ARG A 346 -15.36 -27.10 21.80
N THR A 347 -16.41 -27.33 22.57
CA THR A 347 -17.75 -27.65 22.05
C THR A 347 -18.75 -26.52 22.22
N THR A 348 -18.37 -25.46 22.94
CA THR A 348 -19.12 -24.22 23.02
C THR A 348 -18.70 -23.34 21.84
N LEU A 349 -19.60 -23.18 20.88
CA LEU A 349 -19.34 -22.49 19.62
C LEU A 349 -19.96 -21.09 19.62
N VAL A 350 -19.22 -20.13 19.10
CA VAL A 350 -19.69 -18.79 18.78
C VAL A 350 -20.06 -18.75 17.30
N HIS A 351 -21.28 -18.30 17.02
CA HIS A 351 -21.85 -18.18 15.68
C HIS A 351 -22.15 -16.72 15.38
N PHE A 352 -21.99 -16.34 14.12
CA PHE A 352 -22.25 -14.98 13.66
C PHE A 352 -23.47 -14.98 12.73
N ILE A 353 -24.31 -13.95 12.86
CA ILE A 353 -25.46 -13.74 11.99
C ILE A 353 -25.33 -12.33 11.43
N ALA A 354 -25.26 -12.21 10.12
CA ALA A 354 -25.19 -10.91 9.45
C ALA A 354 -26.49 -10.12 9.64
N ALA A 355 -26.45 -8.82 9.36
CA ALA A 355 -27.58 -7.91 9.53
C ALA A 355 -28.83 -8.32 8.71
N ASP A 356 -28.64 -9.05 7.61
CA ASP A 356 -29.72 -9.60 6.78
C ASP A 356 -30.31 -10.91 7.31
N GLY A 357 -29.83 -11.39 8.47
CA GLY A 357 -30.25 -12.62 9.12
C GLY A 357 -29.56 -13.89 8.60
N VAL A 358 -28.61 -13.76 7.66
CA VAL A 358 -27.88 -14.90 7.11
C VAL A 358 -26.79 -15.34 8.11
N PRO A 359 -26.76 -16.62 8.53
CA PRO A 359 -25.68 -17.14 9.35
C PRO A 359 -24.36 -17.15 8.57
N SER A 360 -23.27 -16.76 9.23
CA SER A 360 -21.92 -16.98 8.70
C SER A 360 -21.60 -18.49 8.69
N ASN A 361 -20.81 -18.92 7.71
CA ASN A 361 -20.24 -20.26 7.71
C ASN A 361 -19.10 -20.39 8.72
N GLU A 362 -18.51 -19.26 9.13
CA GLU A 362 -17.44 -19.23 10.12
C GLU A 362 -17.98 -19.40 11.53
N THR A 363 -17.28 -20.19 12.34
CA THR A 363 -17.58 -20.41 13.75
C THR A 363 -16.28 -20.66 14.50
N PHE A 364 -16.22 -20.16 15.74
CA PHE A 364 -15.07 -20.38 16.62
C PHE A 364 -15.51 -21.08 17.88
N SER A 365 -14.71 -22.01 18.37
CA SER A 365 -14.89 -22.54 19.72
C SER A 365 -14.35 -21.56 20.75
N VAL A 366 -14.87 -21.60 21.98
CA VAL A 366 -14.33 -20.80 23.10
C VAL A 366 -12.85 -21.12 23.36
N ASP A 367 -12.43 -22.38 23.16
CA ASP A 367 -11.02 -22.80 23.25
C ASP A 367 -10.13 -22.07 22.22
N THR A 368 -10.63 -21.95 20.98
CA THR A 368 -9.94 -21.23 19.90
C THR A 368 -9.85 -19.74 20.18
N LEU A 369 -10.97 -19.12 20.60
CA LEU A 369 -11.00 -17.70 20.93
C LEU A 369 -10.09 -17.34 22.10
N ALA A 370 -9.95 -18.23 23.08
CA ALA A 370 -9.06 -18.04 24.23
C ALA A 370 -7.56 -18.22 23.89
N SER A 371 -7.22 -18.66 22.67
CA SER A 371 -5.86 -19.01 22.27
C SER A 371 -5.41 -18.17 21.06
N PRO A 372 -5.22 -16.84 21.21
CA PRO A 372 -4.91 -15.97 20.07
C PRO A 372 -3.58 -16.33 19.38
N ASP A 373 -2.66 -17.02 20.06
CA ASP A 373 -1.38 -17.50 19.50
C ASP A 373 -1.54 -18.49 18.33
N VAL A 374 -2.74 -19.04 18.12
CA VAL A 374 -3.02 -19.90 16.96
C VAL A 374 -3.30 -19.12 15.68
N PHE A 375 -3.50 -17.81 15.80
CA PHE A 375 -3.62 -16.88 14.69
C PHE A 375 -2.35 -16.06 14.59
N GLY A 376 -1.88 -15.86 13.37
CA GLY A 376 -0.64 -15.14 13.12
C GLY A 376 -0.72 -14.24 11.92
N PHE A 377 0.18 -13.27 11.93
CA PHE A 377 0.49 -12.42 10.81
C PHE A 377 1.61 -13.06 10.02
N TYR A 378 1.38 -13.15 8.71
CA TYR A 378 2.35 -13.68 7.78
C TYR A 378 2.93 -12.53 6.96
N ASN A 379 4.15 -12.68 6.48
CA ASN A 379 4.62 -11.89 5.34
C ASN A 379 4.53 -12.74 4.08
N ARG A 380 4.37 -12.07 2.93
CA ARG A 380 4.41 -12.76 1.65
C ARG A 380 5.84 -13.23 1.40
N ASN A 381 6.02 -14.54 1.26
CA ASN A 381 7.31 -15.09 0.89
C ASN A 381 7.69 -14.69 -0.54
N ALA A 382 8.95 -14.32 -0.80
CA ALA A 382 9.43 -13.96 -2.14
C ALA A 382 9.29 -15.11 -3.16
N ALA A 383 9.26 -16.37 -2.69
CA ALA A 383 8.99 -17.55 -3.51
C ALA A 383 7.49 -17.74 -3.83
N ASP A 384 6.59 -16.97 -3.19
CA ASP A 384 5.16 -16.96 -3.53
C ASP A 384 4.91 -16.06 -4.74
N HIS A 385 5.06 -16.65 -5.93
CA HIS A 385 4.78 -16.00 -7.20
C HIS A 385 3.28 -15.80 -7.49
N GLY A 386 2.37 -16.20 -6.58
CA GLY A 386 0.92 -16.05 -6.76
C GLY A 386 0.30 -17.00 -7.78
N ASP A 387 0.99 -18.08 -8.14
CA ASP A 387 0.52 -19.12 -9.08
C ASP A 387 -0.08 -20.35 -8.37
N GLY A 388 -0.18 -20.30 -7.03
CA GLY A 388 -0.68 -21.38 -6.19
C GLY A 388 0.28 -22.56 -6.04
N SER A 389 1.51 -22.46 -6.55
CA SER A 389 2.54 -23.50 -6.38
C SER A 389 3.24 -23.41 -5.03
N TYR A 390 3.28 -22.22 -4.43
CA TYR A 390 3.86 -21.98 -3.13
C TYR A 390 2.95 -22.49 -2.01
N VAL A 391 3.54 -23.21 -1.05
CA VAL A 391 2.84 -23.71 0.14
C VAL A 391 3.44 -23.00 1.36
N PRO A 392 2.69 -22.08 2.01
CA PRO A 392 3.16 -21.40 3.20
C PRO A 392 3.51 -22.38 4.33
N THR A 393 4.49 -22.00 5.12
CA THR A 393 5.02 -22.73 6.27
C THR A 393 5.05 -21.83 7.51
N ASN A 394 5.35 -22.41 8.67
CA ASN A 394 5.52 -21.61 9.89
C ASN A 394 6.75 -20.68 9.84
N ALA A 395 7.63 -20.79 8.84
CA ALA A 395 8.73 -19.85 8.65
C ALA A 395 8.26 -18.51 8.06
N ASP A 396 7.05 -18.47 7.49
CA ASP A 396 6.46 -17.26 6.92
C ASP A 396 5.63 -16.47 7.94
N LEU A 397 5.48 -17.02 9.16
CA LEU A 397 4.90 -16.33 10.30
C LEU A 397 5.90 -15.31 10.83
N GLU A 398 5.48 -14.05 10.82
CA GLU A 398 6.22 -12.96 11.45
C GLU A 398 5.81 -12.79 12.90
N ASP A 399 4.51 -12.96 13.18
CA ASP A 399 3.96 -12.74 14.51
C ASP A 399 2.74 -13.61 14.78
N THR A 400 2.42 -13.80 16.07
CA THR A 400 1.28 -14.59 16.57
C THR A 400 0.62 -13.87 17.73
N GLY A 401 -0.60 -14.27 18.10
CA GLY A 401 -1.30 -13.66 19.24
C GLY A 401 -2.40 -12.71 18.81
N TYR A 402 -2.88 -12.85 17.57
CA TYR A 402 -3.95 -12.04 17.00
C TYR A 402 -5.31 -12.56 17.48
N PRO A 403 -6.07 -11.79 18.28
CA PRO A 403 -7.42 -12.22 18.67
C PRO A 403 -8.36 -12.18 17.46
N VAL A 404 -9.41 -12.99 17.51
CA VAL A 404 -10.57 -12.77 16.64
C VAL A 404 -11.21 -11.44 17.05
N LEU A 405 -11.19 -10.49 16.13
CA LEU A 405 -11.58 -9.10 16.40
C LEU A 405 -13.03 -8.85 15.96
N LEU A 406 -13.83 -8.26 16.85
CA LEU A 406 -15.03 -7.54 16.46
C LEU A 406 -14.62 -6.10 16.11
N ALA A 407 -14.22 -5.88 14.85
CA ALA A 407 -13.73 -4.60 14.36
C ALA A 407 -14.87 -3.63 14.04
N TYR A 408 -14.67 -2.35 14.35
CA TYR A 408 -15.60 -1.26 14.00
C TYR A 408 -15.00 -0.24 13.02
N GLY A 409 -13.72 -0.40 12.67
CA GLY A 409 -13.06 0.43 11.67
C GLY A 409 -11.86 -0.27 11.02
N VAL A 410 -11.41 0.30 9.91
CA VAL A 410 -10.32 -0.20 9.07
C VAL A 410 -9.47 0.98 8.58
N ASN A 411 -8.15 0.85 8.65
CA ASN A 411 -7.15 1.85 8.26
C ASN A 411 -7.47 3.27 8.77
N ASN A 412 -7.92 3.38 10.02
CA ASN A 412 -8.30 4.64 10.67
C ASN A 412 -9.58 5.30 10.11
N TYR A 413 -10.49 4.50 9.54
CA TYR A 413 -11.84 4.90 9.11
C TYR A 413 -12.89 3.98 9.74
N PRO A 414 -13.99 4.51 10.31
CA PRO A 414 -15.06 3.68 10.83
C PRO A 414 -15.79 2.98 9.68
N TYR A 415 -16.42 1.84 9.97
CA TYR A 415 -17.28 1.18 9.00
C TYR A 415 -18.55 1.99 8.70
N THR A 416 -19.20 1.64 7.61
CA THR A 416 -20.50 2.19 7.19
C THR A 416 -21.44 1.05 6.87
N ILE A 417 -22.75 1.31 6.85
CA ILE A 417 -23.74 0.27 6.60
C ILE A 417 -23.79 -0.06 5.11
N GLN A 418 -23.81 0.96 4.27
CA GLN A 418 -24.04 0.79 2.84
C GLN A 418 -23.04 1.60 2.03
N LYS A 419 -22.74 1.12 0.82
CA LYS A 419 -21.95 1.84 -0.19
C LYS A 419 -22.57 3.17 -0.64
N THR A 420 -23.82 3.44 -0.28
CA THR A 420 -24.52 4.71 -0.58
C THR A 420 -24.45 5.72 0.56
N ASP A 421 -23.87 5.33 1.69
CA ASP A 421 -23.69 6.22 2.82
C ASP A 421 -22.72 7.37 2.48
N PRO A 422 -22.98 8.61 2.91
CA PRO A 422 -22.11 9.75 2.59
C PRO A 422 -20.66 9.61 3.12
N ALA A 423 -20.46 8.81 4.17
CA ALA A 423 -19.18 8.56 4.79
C ALA A 423 -18.46 7.31 4.21
N TYR A 424 -19.07 6.65 3.22
CA TYR A 424 -18.47 5.50 2.56
C TYR A 424 -17.24 5.93 1.74
N VAL A 425 -16.16 5.17 1.93
CA VAL A 425 -14.88 5.36 1.26
C VAL A 425 -14.61 4.13 0.40
N SER A 426 -14.81 4.27 -0.91
CA SER A 426 -14.78 3.13 -1.83
C SER A 426 -13.40 2.49 -1.98
N GLY A 427 -12.32 3.29 -1.97
CA GLY A 427 -10.95 2.79 -2.00
C GLY A 427 -10.54 1.98 -0.76
N LEU A 428 -11.27 2.09 0.35
CA LEU A 428 -11.12 1.21 1.52
C LEU A 428 -12.18 0.11 1.59
N SER A 429 -13.26 0.24 0.83
CA SER A 429 -14.42 -0.65 0.92
C SER A 429 -14.95 -0.80 2.35
N ASN A 430 -14.96 0.30 3.13
CA ASN A 430 -15.42 0.33 4.53
C ASN A 430 -16.95 0.21 4.70
N SER A 431 -17.64 -0.54 3.83
CA SER A 431 -19.08 -0.80 3.93
C SER A 431 -19.35 -2.22 4.41
N GLY A 432 -20.44 -2.44 5.15
CA GLY A 432 -20.84 -3.75 5.67
C GLY A 432 -20.84 -3.84 7.19
N GLY A 433 -20.53 -2.74 7.89
CA GLY A 433 -20.65 -2.58 9.34
C GLY A 433 -21.81 -1.64 9.74
N PRO A 434 -21.75 -0.90 10.86
CA PRO A 434 -20.65 -0.83 11.82
C PRO A 434 -20.14 -2.18 12.31
#